data_AF-A0A3G1LWQ5-F1
#
_entry.id   AF-A0A3G1LWQ5-F1
#
_cell.length_a   1.000
_cell.length_b   1.000
_cell.length_c   1.000
_cell.angle_alpha   90.00
_cell.angle_beta   90.00
_cell.angle_gamma   90.00
#
_symmetry.space_group_name_H-M   'P 1'
#
loop_
_entity.id
_entity.type
_entity.pdbx_description
1 polymer ?
#
loop_
_entity_poly.entity_id
_entity_poly.type
_entity_poly.pdbx_seq_one_letter_code
_entity_poly.pdbx_strand_id
1 'polypeptide(L)'
;MSDCKMNRVSRELFDNIKSFLHYKLKTMIRIQSVNDLQLVLKWQDRVLECQSLIALKELNRKLYNQGVRHTIMMQGLFLFFEYFDNKIKLKSLRNLAEEQVIDFLFGLAKNRKPSSMAKYVMVLRQFFDYLDRKRNYSFDFELKNLSFAKKETHLPKHLNKNDFKAFTQALLKYHPKTSFEKRNQCILLLIALGGLRKFEALDLELKNIALENNHYRLLIKGKNNKERYAYIEKEFLQVPLNAWLSDTKRLKSFKGRFVFKKAKNNTTQKTCSLKGFIAKIFKISNIDV
;
A
#
# COMPACT_ATOMS: atom_id res chain seq x y z
N MET A 1 -21.60 -12.64 -17.11
CA MET A 1 -21.49 -13.98 -16.49
C MET A 1 -22.62 -14.07 -15.49
N SER A 2 -23.57 -14.94 -15.79
CA SER A 2 -24.85 -15.14 -15.14
C SER A 2 -24.72 -15.28 -13.62
N ASP A 3 -25.64 -14.65 -12.88
CA ASP A 3 -25.91 -14.95 -11.46
C ASP A 3 -26.42 -16.41 -11.36
N CYS A 4 -25.49 -17.36 -11.43
CA CYS A 4 -25.78 -18.76 -11.11
C CYS A 4 -26.14 -18.80 -9.63
N LYS A 5 -27.32 -19.34 -9.31
CA LYS A 5 -27.82 -19.46 -7.95
C LYS A 5 -26.80 -20.27 -7.14
N MET A 6 -26.02 -19.59 -6.29
CA MET A 6 -24.98 -20.24 -5.48
C MET A 6 -25.56 -21.43 -4.73
N ASN A 7 -24.86 -22.56 -4.80
CA ASN A 7 -25.24 -23.75 -4.03
C ASN A 7 -25.09 -23.47 -2.53
N ARG A 8 -25.71 -24.31 -1.69
CA ARG A 8 -25.76 -24.11 -0.23
C ARG A 8 -24.36 -23.96 0.39
N VAL A 9 -23.41 -24.80 -0.01
CA VAL A 9 -22.04 -24.81 0.55
C VAL A 9 -21.24 -23.59 0.08
N SER A 10 -21.38 -23.21 -1.19
CA SER A 10 -20.80 -21.96 -1.70
C SER A 10 -21.38 -20.74 -0.96
N ARG A 11 -22.68 -20.72 -0.67
CA ARG A 11 -23.30 -19.65 0.14
C ARG A 11 -22.71 -19.58 1.54
N GLU A 12 -22.55 -20.72 2.20
CA GLU A 12 -21.88 -20.81 3.50
C GLU A 12 -20.44 -20.26 3.46
N LEU A 13 -19.64 -20.65 2.47
CA LEU A 13 -18.29 -20.11 2.29
C LEU A 13 -18.30 -18.59 2.06
N PHE A 14 -19.21 -18.10 1.22
CA PHE A 14 -19.34 -16.67 0.94
C PHE A 14 -19.69 -15.86 2.19
N ASP A 15 -20.66 -16.32 2.98
CA ASP A 15 -21.07 -15.66 4.23
C ASP A 15 -19.93 -15.64 5.26
N ASN A 16 -19.12 -16.70 5.30
CA ASN A 16 -17.90 -16.76 6.08
C ASN A 16 -16.83 -15.77 5.60
N ILE A 17 -16.65 -15.60 4.29
CA ILE A 17 -15.73 -14.59 3.72
C ILE A 17 -16.19 -13.16 4.06
N LYS A 18 -17.49 -12.86 3.96
CA LYS A 18 -18.05 -11.56 4.38
C LYS A 18 -17.78 -11.29 5.85
N SER A 19 -18.05 -12.28 6.69
CA SER A 19 -17.83 -12.24 8.12
C SER A 19 -16.37 -12.00 8.49
N PHE A 20 -15.44 -12.68 7.81
CA PHE A 20 -14.01 -12.49 7.99
C PHE A 20 -13.56 -11.09 7.59
N LEU A 21 -14.02 -10.59 6.44
CA LEU A 21 -13.71 -9.23 6.01
C LEU A 21 -14.23 -8.21 7.04
N HIS A 22 -15.47 -8.35 7.47
CA HIS A 22 -16.07 -7.49 8.50
C HIS A 22 -15.24 -7.51 9.80
N TYR A 23 -14.82 -8.69 10.27
CA TYR A 23 -13.94 -8.86 11.43
C TYR A 23 -12.57 -8.19 11.24
N LYS A 24 -11.95 -8.37 10.06
CA LYS A 24 -10.67 -7.74 9.71
C LYS A 24 -10.78 -6.22 9.72
N LEU A 25 -11.86 -5.66 9.19
CA LEU A 25 -12.10 -4.21 9.24
C LEU A 25 -12.16 -3.75 10.70
N LYS A 26 -12.91 -4.45 11.57
CA LYS A 26 -13.06 -4.08 12.99
C LYS A 26 -11.75 -4.14 13.78
N THR A 27 -10.87 -5.08 13.44
CA THR A 27 -9.62 -5.34 14.19
C THR A 27 -8.40 -4.65 13.61
N MET A 28 -8.38 -4.31 12.32
CA MET A 28 -7.19 -3.81 11.64
C MET A 28 -7.32 -2.39 11.08
N ILE A 29 -8.51 -1.78 11.08
CA ILE A 29 -8.65 -0.36 10.75
C ILE A 29 -7.98 0.46 11.85
N ARG A 30 -6.98 1.24 11.46
CA ARG A 30 -6.45 2.31 12.30
C ARG A 30 -7.24 3.57 11.97
N ILE A 31 -8.00 4.05 12.96
CA ILE A 31 -8.88 5.23 12.85
C ILE A 31 -8.15 6.43 12.22
N GLN A 32 -6.88 6.65 12.59
CA GLN A 32 -6.07 7.77 12.11
C GLN A 32 -5.53 7.61 10.67
N SER A 33 -5.73 6.45 10.03
CA SER A 33 -5.15 6.13 8.72
C SER A 33 -6.15 6.14 7.56
N VAL A 34 -7.44 6.33 7.86
CA VAL A 34 -8.51 6.39 6.87
C VAL A 34 -8.85 7.83 6.53
N ASN A 35 -9.29 8.08 5.30
CA ASN A 35 -9.61 9.44 4.85
C ASN A 35 -10.94 9.93 5.43
N ASP A 36 -11.93 9.04 5.50
CA ASP A 36 -13.27 9.30 6.02
C ASP A 36 -13.69 8.12 6.89
N LEU A 37 -13.65 8.33 8.21
CA LEU A 37 -13.96 7.28 9.18
C LEU A 37 -15.44 6.89 9.13
N GLN A 38 -16.34 7.87 9.08
CA GLN A 38 -17.79 7.60 9.11
C GLN A 38 -18.22 6.80 7.89
N LEU A 39 -17.68 7.15 6.72
CA LEU A 39 -17.95 6.39 5.50
C LEU A 39 -17.38 4.97 5.55
N VAL A 40 -16.18 4.79 6.12
CA VAL A 40 -15.58 3.46 6.31
C VAL A 40 -16.41 2.61 7.27
N LEU A 41 -16.91 3.17 8.38
CA LEU A 41 -17.79 2.47 9.32
C LEU A 41 -19.11 2.07 8.64
N LYS A 42 -19.73 2.99 7.90
CA LYS A 42 -20.93 2.67 7.10
C LYS A 42 -20.67 1.53 6.11
N TRP A 43 -19.53 1.53 5.43
CA TRP A 43 -19.20 0.47 4.48
C TRP A 43 -18.78 -0.83 5.13
N GLN A 44 -18.25 -0.79 6.35
CA GLN A 44 -17.97 -1.97 7.14
C GLN A 44 -19.26 -2.77 7.37
N ASP A 45 -20.33 -2.13 7.83
CA ASP A 45 -21.59 -2.83 8.09
C ASP A 45 -22.20 -3.43 6.81
N ARG A 46 -22.13 -2.67 5.70
CA ARG A 46 -22.59 -3.10 4.38
C ARG A 46 -21.85 -4.31 3.79
N VAL A 47 -20.71 -4.71 4.36
CA VAL A 47 -20.01 -5.94 3.95
C VAL A 47 -20.93 -7.15 4.12
N LEU A 48 -21.69 -7.20 5.21
CA LEU A 48 -22.56 -8.34 5.53
C LEU A 48 -23.79 -8.41 4.61
N GLU A 49 -24.25 -7.26 4.13
CA GLU A 49 -25.41 -7.11 3.23
C GLU A 49 -25.13 -7.54 1.78
N CYS A 50 -23.86 -7.70 1.40
CA CYS A 50 -23.49 -8.09 0.04
C CYS A 50 -24.08 -9.46 -0.32
N GLN A 51 -24.79 -9.51 -1.46
CA GLN A 51 -25.47 -10.71 -1.98
C GLN A 51 -24.65 -11.46 -3.03
N SER A 52 -23.62 -10.83 -3.59
CA SER A 52 -22.76 -11.41 -4.62
C SER A 52 -21.29 -11.08 -4.40
N LEU A 53 -20.41 -11.92 -4.96
CA LEU A 53 -18.98 -11.68 -4.94
C LEU A 53 -18.61 -10.36 -5.66
N ILE A 54 -19.33 -10.01 -6.72
CA ILE A 54 -19.11 -8.78 -7.47
C ILE A 54 -19.33 -7.56 -6.55
N ALA A 55 -20.47 -7.51 -5.85
CA ALA A 55 -20.77 -6.44 -4.90
C ALA A 55 -19.70 -6.35 -3.78
N LEU A 56 -19.27 -7.50 -3.26
CA LEU A 56 -18.23 -7.57 -2.23
C LEU A 56 -16.87 -7.05 -2.74
N LYS A 57 -16.47 -7.42 -3.97
CA LYS A 57 -15.25 -6.95 -4.64
C LYS A 57 -15.29 -5.43 -4.83
N GLU A 58 -16.42 -4.89 -5.26
CA GLU A 58 -16.61 -3.44 -5.43
C GLU A 58 -16.50 -2.68 -4.12
N LEU A 59 -17.17 -3.17 -3.07
CA LEU A 59 -17.10 -2.59 -1.73
C LEU A 59 -15.67 -2.65 -1.18
N ASN A 60 -14.97 -3.76 -1.37
CA ASN A 60 -13.57 -3.92 -1.00
C ASN A 60 -12.65 -2.91 -1.71
N ARG A 61 -12.91 -2.63 -3.00
CA ARG A 61 -12.21 -1.58 -3.76
C ARG A 61 -12.50 -0.18 -3.22
N LYS A 62 -13.76 0.09 -2.84
CA LYS A 62 -14.17 1.34 -2.20
C LYS A 62 -13.41 1.54 -0.88
N LEU A 63 -13.37 0.53 -0.01
CA LEU A 63 -12.61 0.53 1.25
C LEU A 63 -11.10 0.77 1.03
N TYR A 64 -10.50 0.09 0.04
CA TYR A 64 -9.10 0.28 -0.32
C TYR A 64 -8.79 1.74 -0.67
N ASN A 65 -9.66 2.38 -1.45
CA ASN A 65 -9.51 3.78 -1.87
C ASN A 65 -9.67 4.78 -0.72
N GLN A 66 -10.34 4.40 0.37
CA GLN A 66 -10.46 5.20 1.60
C GLN A 66 -9.28 5.06 2.56
N GLY A 67 -8.23 4.31 2.18
CA GLY A 67 -7.02 4.17 2.98
C GLY A 67 -6.91 2.84 3.73
N VAL A 68 -7.93 1.97 3.64
CA VAL A 68 -7.90 0.62 4.23
C VAL A 68 -7.07 -0.34 3.35
N ARG A 69 -5.79 -0.01 3.10
CA ARG A 69 -4.98 -0.63 2.04
C ARG A 69 -4.75 -2.13 2.21
N HIS A 70 -4.87 -2.66 3.42
CA HIS A 70 -4.68 -4.07 3.71
C HIS A 70 -5.77 -4.97 3.10
N THR A 71 -6.92 -4.39 2.70
CA THR A 71 -8.00 -5.12 2.01
C THR A 71 -7.59 -5.67 0.64
N ILE A 72 -6.45 -5.22 0.08
CA ILE A 72 -5.89 -5.79 -1.16
C ILE A 72 -5.61 -7.29 -1.02
N MET A 73 -5.35 -7.77 0.19
CA MET A 73 -5.08 -9.19 0.44
C MET A 73 -6.31 -10.06 0.27
N MET A 74 -7.52 -9.50 0.41
CA MET A 74 -8.79 -10.22 0.20
C MET A 74 -8.92 -10.79 -1.22
N GLN A 75 -8.15 -10.28 -2.17
CA GLN A 75 -8.10 -10.83 -3.53
C GLN A 75 -7.80 -12.34 -3.54
N GLY A 76 -6.96 -12.84 -2.62
CA GLY A 76 -6.69 -14.27 -2.51
C GLY A 76 -7.94 -15.08 -2.17
N LEU A 77 -8.76 -14.60 -1.23
CA LEU A 77 -10.02 -15.23 -0.84
C LEU A 77 -11.09 -15.14 -1.93
N PHE A 78 -11.15 -14.02 -2.65
CA PHE A 78 -12.10 -13.88 -3.74
C PHE A 78 -11.79 -14.85 -4.89
N LEU A 79 -10.50 -15.03 -5.22
CA LEU A 79 -10.06 -16.02 -6.19
C LEU A 79 -10.34 -17.46 -5.70
N PHE A 80 -10.13 -17.71 -4.40
CA PHE A 80 -10.44 -19.01 -3.81
C PHE A 80 -11.94 -19.32 -3.90
N PHE A 81 -12.80 -18.35 -3.58
CA PHE A 81 -14.24 -18.52 -3.72
C PHE A 81 -14.66 -18.84 -5.16
N GLU A 82 -14.10 -18.13 -6.16
CA GLU A 82 -14.37 -18.41 -7.57
C GLU A 82 -13.91 -19.81 -7.97
N TYR A 83 -12.75 -20.25 -7.49
CA TYR A 83 -12.28 -21.62 -7.71
C TYR A 83 -13.20 -22.65 -7.04
N PHE A 84 -13.57 -22.40 -5.79
CA PHE A 84 -14.41 -23.29 -4.98
C PHE A 84 -15.77 -23.49 -5.64
N ASP A 85 -16.48 -22.41 -5.99
CA ASP A 85 -17.83 -22.49 -6.56
C ASP A 85 -17.86 -23.25 -7.90
N ASN A 86 -16.82 -23.06 -8.71
CA ASN A 86 -16.71 -23.66 -10.03
C ASN A 86 -16.23 -25.12 -9.99
N LYS A 87 -15.25 -25.45 -9.14
CA LYS A 87 -14.51 -26.74 -9.23
C LYS A 87 -14.69 -27.67 -8.03
N ILE A 88 -15.00 -27.14 -6.85
CA ILE A 88 -15.13 -27.94 -5.63
C ILE A 88 -16.62 -28.23 -5.40
N LYS A 89 -16.97 -29.52 -5.34
CA LYS A 89 -18.32 -29.98 -4.99
C LYS A 89 -18.23 -30.77 -3.70
N LEU A 90 -18.84 -30.25 -2.64
CA LEU A 90 -18.85 -30.84 -1.31
C LEU A 90 -20.27 -30.93 -0.77
N LYS A 91 -20.52 -31.92 0.08
CA LYS A 91 -21.78 -32.03 0.84
C LYS A 91 -21.84 -31.03 2.00
N SER A 92 -20.69 -30.71 2.58
CA SER A 92 -20.53 -29.81 3.72
C SER A 92 -19.22 -29.04 3.58
N LEU A 93 -19.20 -27.78 3.99
CA LEU A 93 -17.96 -26.98 3.99
C LEU A 93 -16.89 -27.59 4.90
N ARG A 94 -17.32 -28.30 5.97
CA ARG A 94 -16.42 -29.03 6.90
C ARG A 94 -15.61 -30.14 6.22
N ASN A 95 -16.04 -30.60 5.05
CA ASN A 95 -15.36 -31.66 4.30
C ASN A 95 -14.31 -31.11 3.33
N LEU A 96 -14.10 -29.79 3.29
CA LEU A 96 -13.00 -29.20 2.54
C LEU A 96 -11.70 -29.71 3.15
N ALA A 97 -10.81 -30.25 2.30
CA ALA A 97 -9.49 -30.74 2.70
C ALA A 97 -8.39 -29.71 2.35
N GLU A 98 -7.27 -29.76 3.07
CA GLU A 98 -6.16 -28.81 2.87
C GLU A 98 -5.57 -28.95 1.46
N GLU A 99 -5.51 -30.17 0.93
CA GLU A 99 -5.02 -30.49 -0.41
C GLU A 99 -5.78 -29.72 -1.49
N GLN A 100 -7.11 -29.56 -1.34
CA GLN A 100 -7.92 -28.81 -2.30
C GLN A 100 -7.57 -27.31 -2.31
N VAL A 101 -7.17 -26.77 -1.15
CA VAL A 101 -6.69 -25.38 -1.03
C VAL A 101 -5.29 -25.25 -1.63
N ILE A 102 -4.43 -26.26 -1.42
CA ILE A 102 -3.09 -26.32 -1.99
C ILE A 102 -3.16 -26.42 -3.53
N ASP A 103 -4.05 -27.23 -4.09
CA ASP A 103 -4.25 -27.37 -5.53
C ASP A 103 -4.67 -26.05 -6.18
N PHE A 104 -5.59 -25.33 -5.54
CA PHE A 104 -5.96 -23.98 -5.93
C PHE A 104 -4.74 -23.05 -5.95
N LEU A 105 -3.96 -23.04 -4.87
CA LEU A 105 -2.77 -22.20 -4.74
C LEU A 105 -1.70 -22.55 -5.78
N PHE A 106 -1.46 -23.83 -6.03
CA PHE A 106 -0.53 -24.31 -7.04
C PHE A 106 -0.97 -23.89 -8.45
N GLY A 107 -2.26 -24.00 -8.76
CA GLY A 107 -2.83 -23.51 -10.02
C GLY A 107 -2.60 -22.00 -10.23
N LEU A 108 -2.77 -21.19 -9.18
CA LEU A 108 -2.47 -19.76 -9.24
C LEU A 108 -0.97 -19.46 -9.39
N ALA A 109 -0.10 -20.24 -8.76
CA ALA A 109 1.34 -20.03 -8.79
C ALA A 109 1.93 -20.05 -10.21
N LYS A 110 1.33 -20.82 -11.13
CA LYS A 110 1.75 -20.91 -12.54
C LYS A 110 1.82 -19.54 -13.23
N ASN A 111 0.97 -18.59 -12.82
CA ASN A 111 0.83 -17.28 -13.47
C ASN A 111 1.04 -16.10 -12.50
N ARG A 112 1.59 -16.34 -11.30
CA ARG A 112 1.71 -15.33 -10.25
C ARG A 112 3.11 -15.35 -9.65
N LYS A 113 3.63 -14.16 -9.34
CA LYS A 113 4.91 -14.01 -8.65
C LYS A 113 4.85 -14.59 -7.23
N PRO A 114 5.94 -15.17 -6.70
CA PRO A 114 5.98 -15.72 -5.35
C PRO A 114 5.58 -14.73 -4.26
N SER A 115 5.92 -13.44 -4.44
CA SER A 115 5.54 -12.37 -3.51
C SER A 115 4.03 -12.09 -3.44
N SER A 116 3.28 -12.39 -4.51
CA SER A 116 1.81 -12.37 -4.51
C SER A 116 1.26 -13.63 -3.86
N MET A 117 1.84 -14.79 -4.19
CA MET A 117 1.45 -16.07 -3.58
C MET A 117 1.60 -16.07 -2.06
N ALA A 118 2.70 -15.52 -1.54
CA ALA A 118 2.90 -15.35 -0.10
C ALA A 118 1.75 -14.58 0.59
N LYS A 119 1.18 -13.58 -0.08
CA LYS A 119 0.03 -12.81 0.46
C LYS A 119 -1.26 -13.63 0.42
N TYR A 120 -1.45 -14.42 -0.64
CA TYR A 120 -2.63 -15.29 -0.78
C TYR A 120 -2.61 -16.44 0.24
N VAL A 121 -1.46 -17.09 0.43
CA VAL A 121 -1.27 -18.09 1.48
C VAL A 121 -1.54 -17.48 2.86
N MET A 122 -0.98 -16.29 3.13
CA MET A 122 -1.19 -15.62 4.42
C MET A 122 -2.66 -15.28 4.68
N VAL A 123 -3.41 -14.77 3.69
CA VAL A 123 -4.82 -14.41 3.90
C VAL A 123 -5.70 -15.65 4.08
N LEU A 124 -5.41 -16.74 3.35
CA LEU A 124 -6.14 -18.01 3.50
C LEU A 124 -5.88 -18.62 4.86
N ARG A 125 -4.63 -18.67 5.32
CA ARG A 125 -4.31 -19.15 6.67
C ARG A 125 -5.07 -18.35 7.72
N GLN A 126 -5.02 -17.02 7.64
CA GLN A 126 -5.76 -16.16 8.58
C GLN A 126 -7.28 -16.35 8.51
N PHE A 127 -7.81 -16.73 7.36
CA PHE A 127 -9.23 -17.01 7.17
C PHE A 127 -9.63 -18.33 7.81
N PHE A 128 -8.90 -19.41 7.56
CA PHE A 128 -9.16 -20.70 8.19
C PHE A 128 -8.94 -20.65 9.72
N ASP A 129 -7.87 -20.00 10.18
CA ASP A 129 -7.67 -19.69 11.61
C ASP A 129 -8.87 -18.94 12.23
N TYR A 130 -9.48 -18.03 11.47
CA TYR A 130 -10.67 -17.31 11.92
C TYR A 130 -11.90 -18.23 11.97
N LEU A 131 -12.08 -19.11 10.99
CA LEU A 131 -13.18 -20.07 11.00
C LEU A 131 -13.09 -21.02 12.19
N ASP A 132 -11.90 -21.54 12.46
CA ASP A 132 -11.69 -22.48 13.55
C ASP A 132 -11.94 -21.80 14.90
N ARG A 133 -11.37 -20.60 15.11
CA ARG A 133 -11.46 -19.91 16.40
C ARG A 133 -12.78 -19.18 16.66
N LYS A 134 -13.51 -18.77 15.61
CA LYS A 134 -14.67 -17.86 15.74
C LYS A 134 -15.95 -18.39 15.14
N ARG A 135 -15.89 -19.46 14.34
CA ARG A 135 -17.06 -20.02 13.64
C ARG A 135 -17.27 -21.51 13.89
N ASN A 136 -16.55 -22.10 14.85
CA ASN A 136 -16.71 -23.49 15.28
C ASN A 136 -16.45 -24.50 14.15
N TYR A 137 -15.43 -24.21 13.32
CA TYR A 137 -14.83 -25.17 12.40
C TYR A 137 -13.58 -25.79 13.05
N SER A 138 -13.03 -26.81 12.39
CA SER A 138 -11.82 -27.52 12.83
C SER A 138 -11.07 -27.97 11.58
N PHE A 139 -10.70 -27.01 10.74
CA PHE A 139 -9.91 -27.28 9.54
C PHE A 139 -8.46 -27.57 9.91
N ASP A 140 -7.90 -26.80 10.84
CA ASP A 140 -6.51 -26.92 11.30
C ASP A 140 -5.47 -26.86 10.16
N PHE A 141 -5.80 -26.14 9.08
CA PHE A 141 -4.93 -25.99 7.91
C PHE A 141 -3.69 -25.16 8.21
N GLU A 142 -2.52 -25.74 8.03
CA GLU A 142 -1.27 -25.03 8.28
C GLU A 142 -0.88 -24.10 7.13
N LEU A 143 -1.06 -24.55 5.89
CA LEU A 143 -0.62 -23.91 4.65
C LEU A 143 0.84 -23.45 4.72
N LYS A 144 1.72 -24.26 5.32
CA LYS A 144 3.16 -23.96 5.53
C LYS A 144 4.03 -24.59 4.44
N ASN A 145 5.29 -24.13 4.37
CA ASN A 145 6.35 -24.72 3.54
C ASN A 145 6.08 -24.82 2.02
N LEU A 146 5.08 -24.10 1.52
CA LEU A 146 4.75 -24.02 0.09
C LEU A 146 5.87 -23.33 -0.70
N SER A 147 6.63 -24.11 -1.48
CA SER A 147 7.80 -23.63 -2.25
C SER A 147 7.46 -22.47 -3.17
N PHE A 148 6.32 -22.53 -3.85
CA PHE A 148 5.83 -21.48 -4.76
C PHE A 148 5.43 -20.15 -4.06
N ALA A 149 5.36 -20.14 -2.73
CA ALA A 149 5.09 -18.96 -1.92
C ALA A 149 6.35 -18.45 -1.18
N LYS A 150 7.50 -19.11 -1.34
CA LYS A 150 8.77 -18.63 -0.77
C LYS A 150 9.21 -17.39 -1.53
N LYS A 151 9.48 -16.32 -0.80
CA LYS A 151 10.10 -15.13 -1.38
C LYS A 151 11.58 -15.39 -1.55
N GLU A 152 12.07 -15.34 -2.79
CA GLU A 152 13.50 -15.14 -3.02
C GLU A 152 13.91 -13.79 -2.40
N THR A 153 14.91 -13.83 -1.53
CA THR A 153 15.48 -12.66 -0.87
C THR A 153 16.51 -12.02 -1.80
N HIS A 154 16.05 -11.47 -2.93
CA HIS A 154 16.91 -10.61 -3.73
C HIS A 154 17.08 -9.28 -2.99
N LEU A 155 18.31 -8.77 -2.98
CA LEU A 155 18.56 -7.42 -2.51
C LEU A 155 17.73 -6.45 -3.39
N PRO A 156 16.97 -5.52 -2.80
CA PRO A 156 16.30 -4.51 -3.60
C PRO A 156 17.31 -3.78 -4.51
N LYS A 157 16.90 -3.47 -5.73
CA LYS A 157 17.67 -2.59 -6.60
C LYS A 157 17.96 -1.29 -5.84
N HIS A 158 19.22 -0.91 -5.76
CA HIS A 158 19.69 0.29 -5.08
C HIS A 158 20.77 0.95 -5.94
N LEU A 159 20.99 2.25 -5.71
CA LEU A 159 22.12 2.96 -6.31
C LEU A 159 23.37 2.62 -5.51
N ASN A 160 24.45 2.25 -6.21
CA ASN A 160 25.74 2.13 -5.58
C ASN A 160 26.24 3.53 -5.14
N LYS A 161 27.37 3.58 -4.42
CA LYS A 161 27.92 4.84 -3.90
C LYS A 161 28.17 5.89 -4.99
N ASN A 162 28.68 5.47 -6.15
CA ASN A 162 29.02 6.37 -7.25
C ASN A 162 27.77 6.89 -7.94
N ASP A 163 26.82 6.01 -8.24
CA ASP A 163 25.53 6.37 -8.84
C ASP A 163 24.74 7.31 -7.91
N PHE A 164 24.74 7.03 -6.61
CA PHE A 164 24.06 7.88 -5.64
C PHE A 164 24.68 9.29 -5.59
N LYS A 165 26.02 9.38 -5.64
CA LYS A 165 26.73 10.66 -5.70
C LYS A 165 26.41 11.40 -7.00
N ALA A 166 26.46 10.73 -8.15
CA ALA A 166 26.12 11.30 -9.45
C ALA A 166 24.67 11.80 -9.48
N PHE A 167 23.73 10.99 -9.01
CA PHE A 167 22.30 11.33 -8.91
C PHE A 167 22.07 12.57 -8.05
N THR A 168 22.70 12.63 -6.87
CA THR A 168 22.55 13.75 -5.95
C THR A 168 23.18 15.04 -6.51
N GLN A 169 24.35 14.94 -7.14
CA GLN A 169 24.98 16.08 -7.80
C GLN A 169 24.14 16.60 -8.98
N ALA A 170 23.57 15.70 -9.78
CA ALA A 170 22.66 16.07 -10.85
C ALA A 170 21.41 16.78 -10.31
N LEU A 171 20.83 16.29 -9.21
CA LEU A 171 19.71 16.97 -8.54
C LEU A 171 20.08 18.37 -8.06
N LEU A 172 21.24 18.55 -7.44
CA LEU A 172 21.68 19.84 -6.90
C LEU A 172 21.95 20.87 -8.01
N LYS A 173 22.54 20.43 -9.14
CA LYS A 173 22.84 21.28 -10.30
C LYS A 173 21.64 21.49 -11.24
N TYR A 174 20.55 20.77 -11.03
CA TYR A 174 19.37 20.84 -11.89
C TYR A 174 18.67 22.19 -11.74
N HIS A 175 18.39 22.86 -12.87
CA HIS A 175 17.68 24.14 -12.91
C HIS A 175 16.20 23.93 -13.28
N PRO A 176 15.26 24.02 -12.32
CA PRO A 176 13.85 23.72 -12.59
C PRO A 176 13.16 24.80 -13.42
N LYS A 177 12.47 24.39 -14.49
CA LYS A 177 11.74 25.31 -15.38
C LYS A 177 10.27 25.47 -15.02
N THR A 178 9.73 24.55 -14.21
CA THR A 178 8.31 24.54 -13.84
C THR A 178 8.13 24.37 -12.33
N SER A 179 7.00 24.83 -11.79
CA SER A 179 6.62 24.59 -10.39
C SER A 179 6.64 23.09 -10.03
N PHE A 180 6.29 22.20 -10.98
CA PHE A 180 6.33 20.75 -10.75
C PHE A 180 7.75 20.24 -10.59
N GLU A 181 8.70 20.77 -11.37
CA GLU A 181 10.11 20.41 -11.27
C GLU A 181 10.72 20.94 -9.97
N LYS A 182 10.44 22.19 -9.56
CA LYS A 182 10.88 22.73 -8.24
C LYS A 182 10.41 21.84 -7.09
N ARG A 183 9.11 21.50 -7.11
CA ARG A 183 8.50 20.59 -6.14
C ARG A 183 9.21 19.23 -6.12
N ASN A 184 9.38 18.62 -7.29
CA ASN A 184 9.93 17.27 -7.40
C ASN A 184 11.42 17.23 -7.01
N GLN A 185 12.20 18.25 -7.35
CA GLN A 185 13.59 18.39 -6.91
C GLN A 185 13.67 18.45 -5.38
N CYS A 186 12.88 19.30 -4.73
CA CYS A 186 12.84 19.40 -3.28
C CYS A 186 12.40 18.07 -2.62
N ILE A 187 11.38 17.39 -3.14
CA ILE A 187 10.97 16.07 -2.65
C ILE A 187 12.10 15.04 -2.76
N LEU A 188 12.80 14.98 -3.89
CA LEU A 188 13.86 14.01 -4.10
C LEU A 188 15.08 14.28 -3.21
N LEU A 189 15.45 15.54 -2.99
CA LEU A 189 16.53 15.89 -2.06
C LEU A 189 16.18 15.51 -0.62
N LEU A 190 14.95 15.75 -0.17
CA LEU A 190 14.49 15.29 1.14
C LEU A 190 14.59 13.77 1.29
N ILE A 191 14.24 13.01 0.24
CA ILE A 191 14.31 11.54 0.25
C ILE A 191 15.77 11.07 0.22
N ALA A 192 16.58 11.58 -0.71
CA ALA A 192 17.95 11.13 -0.94
C ALA A 192 18.87 11.50 0.22
N LEU A 193 18.83 12.75 0.69
CA LEU A 193 19.72 13.26 1.73
C LEU A 193 19.21 12.93 3.14
N GLY A 194 17.89 12.98 3.36
CA GLY A 194 17.30 12.75 4.69
C GLY A 194 16.88 11.31 4.96
N GLY A 195 16.91 10.42 3.96
CA GLY A 195 16.43 9.04 4.11
C GLY A 195 14.92 8.94 4.39
N LEU A 196 14.13 9.91 3.93
CA LEU A 196 12.68 9.92 4.11
C LEU A 196 11.99 8.94 3.16
N ARG A 197 10.96 8.25 3.64
CA ARG A 197 10.02 7.57 2.73
C ARG A 197 9.24 8.60 1.93
N LYS A 198 8.79 8.24 0.72
CA LYS A 198 7.96 9.11 -0.14
C LYS A 198 6.79 9.76 0.64
N PHE A 199 6.06 8.99 1.43
CA PHE A 199 4.91 9.53 2.19
C PHE A 199 5.35 10.42 3.35
N GLU A 200 6.47 10.12 4.00
CA GLU A 200 7.03 10.96 5.06
C GLU A 200 7.45 12.33 4.51
N ALA A 201 8.08 12.36 3.33
CA ALA A 201 8.44 13.61 2.65
C ALA A 201 7.21 14.41 2.23
N LEU A 202 6.18 13.76 1.68
CA LEU A 202 4.96 14.43 1.21
C LEU A 202 4.07 14.97 2.34
N ASP A 203 4.11 14.36 3.53
CA ASP A 203 3.33 14.76 4.70
C ASP A 203 4.11 15.67 5.67
N LEU A 204 5.32 16.13 5.30
CA LEU A 204 6.13 17.03 6.11
C LEU A 204 5.43 18.39 6.34
N GLU A 205 5.28 18.78 7.59
CA GLU A 205 4.71 20.07 8.01
C GLU A 205 5.79 21.16 8.08
N LEU A 206 5.46 22.41 7.79
CA LEU A 206 6.44 23.51 7.87
C LEU A 206 7.00 23.70 9.27
N LYS A 207 6.15 23.60 10.30
CA LYS A 207 6.54 23.70 11.71
C LYS A 207 7.53 22.61 12.15
N ASN A 208 7.68 21.55 11.36
CA ASN A 208 8.57 20.43 11.64
C ASN A 208 9.95 20.62 10.98
N ILE A 209 10.23 21.79 10.40
CA ILE A 209 11.51 22.14 9.80
C ILE A 209 12.11 23.27 10.63
N ALA A 210 13.25 23.01 11.25
CA ALA A 210 14.04 24.00 11.98
C ALA A 210 15.45 24.06 11.42
N LEU A 211 16.10 25.23 11.46
CA LEU A 211 17.50 25.38 11.12
C LEU A 211 18.32 25.44 12.41
N GLU A 212 19.25 24.51 12.58
CA GLU A 212 20.10 24.36 13.77
C GLU A 212 21.52 24.00 13.31
N ASN A 213 22.54 24.75 13.76
CA ASN A 213 23.96 24.44 13.50
C ASN A 213 24.28 24.10 12.03
N ASN A 214 23.85 24.95 11.08
CA ASN A 214 23.99 24.74 9.63
C ASN A 214 23.29 23.49 9.05
N HIS A 215 22.35 22.90 9.79
CA HIS A 215 21.54 21.77 9.34
C HIS A 215 20.05 22.09 9.45
N TYR A 216 19.27 21.64 8.48
CA TYR A 216 17.83 21.54 8.64
C TYR A 216 17.49 20.28 9.45
N ARG A 217 16.96 20.48 10.65
CA ARG A 217 16.34 19.42 11.47
C ARG A 217 14.90 19.21 11.03
N LEU A 218 14.58 17.97 10.66
CA LEU A 218 13.26 17.55 10.17
C LEU A 218 12.61 16.60 11.16
N LEU A 219 11.47 16.97 11.75
CA LEU A 219 10.65 16.06 12.57
C LEU A 219 9.74 15.19 11.69
N ILE A 220 10.08 13.91 11.57
CA ILE A 220 9.38 12.94 10.73
C ILE A 220 8.45 12.07 11.56
N LYS A 221 7.20 11.96 11.15
CA LYS A 221 6.22 11.03 11.72
C LYS A 221 6.18 9.74 10.92
N GLY A 222 6.77 8.69 11.47
CA GLY A 222 6.83 7.35 10.87
C GLY A 222 5.61 6.48 11.19
N LYS A 223 5.72 5.18 10.90
CA LYS A 223 4.68 4.19 11.21
C LYS A 223 4.38 4.17 12.72
N ASN A 224 3.09 4.04 13.08
CA ASN A 224 2.60 4.06 14.47
C ASN A 224 2.84 5.39 15.19
N ASN A 225 2.87 6.51 14.47
CA ASN A 225 3.19 7.84 15.02
C ASN A 225 4.53 7.91 15.75
N LYS A 226 5.46 6.97 15.48
CA LYS A 226 6.82 7.05 16.00
C LYS A 226 7.53 8.21 15.32
N GLU A 227 8.04 9.13 16.12
CA GLU A 227 8.74 10.31 15.64
C GLU A 227 10.24 10.06 15.57
N ARG A 228 10.91 10.68 14.59
CA ARG A 228 12.37 10.69 14.49
C ARG A 228 12.85 11.99 13.85
N TYR A 229 14.09 12.36 14.13
CA TYR A 229 14.76 13.46 13.45
C TYR A 229 15.57 12.96 12.24
N ALA A 230 15.61 13.77 11.20
CA ALA A 230 16.61 13.70 10.14
C ALA A 230 17.29 15.07 10.02
N TYR A 231 18.56 15.06 9.64
CA TYR A 231 19.36 16.26 9.47
C TYR A 231 19.86 16.32 8.03
N ILE A 232 19.72 17.48 7.40
CA ILE A 232 20.24 17.75 6.06
C ILE A 232 21.02 19.05 6.11
N GLU A 233 22.27 19.05 5.65
CA GLU A 233 23.09 20.27 5.59
C GLU A 233 22.37 21.37 4.81
N LYS A 234 22.44 22.59 5.35
CA LYS A 234 21.75 23.78 4.81
C LYS A 234 22.12 24.04 3.36
N GLU A 235 23.40 23.90 3.01
CA GLU A 235 23.93 24.14 1.66
C GLU A 235 23.16 23.37 0.58
N PHE A 236 22.83 22.10 0.85
CA PHE A 236 22.20 21.23 -0.16
C PHE A 236 20.68 21.43 -0.29
N LEU A 237 20.01 21.98 0.74
CA LEU A 237 18.55 22.04 0.78
C LEU A 237 18.00 23.47 0.69
N GLN A 238 18.74 24.49 1.13
CA GLN A 238 18.22 25.85 1.28
C GLN A 238 17.69 26.42 -0.04
N VAL A 239 18.47 26.35 -1.12
CA VAL A 239 18.07 26.92 -2.41
C VAL A 239 16.84 26.19 -3.00
N PRO A 240 16.84 24.84 -3.13
CA PRO A 240 15.66 24.12 -3.64
C PRO A 240 14.42 24.26 -2.75
N LEU A 241 14.60 24.28 -1.42
CA LEU A 241 13.50 24.46 -0.46
C LEU A 241 12.89 25.85 -0.63
N ASN A 242 13.71 26.91 -0.61
CA ASN A 242 13.22 28.28 -0.76
C ASN A 242 12.55 28.50 -2.13
N ALA A 243 13.12 27.97 -3.21
CA ALA A 243 12.53 28.05 -4.55
C ALA A 243 11.14 27.40 -4.63
N TRP A 244 10.91 26.32 -3.88
CA TRP A 244 9.59 25.71 -3.78
C TRP A 244 8.66 26.47 -2.83
N LEU A 245 9.16 26.90 -1.66
CA LEU A 245 8.36 27.61 -0.66
C LEU A 245 7.82 28.95 -1.19
N SER A 246 8.56 29.64 -2.05
CA SER A 246 8.15 30.90 -2.70
C SER A 246 7.34 30.72 -3.99
N ASP A 247 7.15 29.49 -4.49
CA ASP A 247 6.48 29.27 -5.77
C ASP A 247 4.99 29.64 -5.71
N THR A 248 4.51 30.41 -6.69
CA THR A 248 3.14 30.93 -6.71
C THR A 248 2.08 29.82 -6.72
N LYS A 249 2.34 28.66 -7.37
CA LYS A 249 1.39 27.53 -7.33
C LYS A 249 1.30 26.92 -5.95
N ARG A 250 2.40 26.88 -5.19
CA ARG A 250 2.40 26.46 -3.80
C ARG A 250 1.61 27.47 -2.97
N LEU A 251 1.90 28.76 -3.07
CA LEU A 251 1.23 29.78 -2.24
C LEU A 251 -0.29 29.83 -2.47
N LYS A 252 -0.75 29.66 -3.72
CA LYS A 252 -2.17 29.56 -4.07
C LYS A 252 -2.85 28.29 -3.53
N SER A 253 -2.09 27.32 -3.04
CA SER A 253 -2.60 26.01 -2.71
C SER A 253 -2.16 25.57 -1.30
N PHE A 254 -3.12 25.23 -0.42
CA PHE A 254 -2.90 24.46 0.82
C PHE A 254 -2.70 25.18 2.16
N LYS A 255 -3.29 26.38 2.37
CA LYS A 255 -3.40 27.03 3.70
C LYS A 255 -2.08 27.08 4.52
N GLY A 256 -0.92 27.00 3.87
CA GLY A 256 0.41 27.13 4.48
C GLY A 256 0.87 26.06 5.47
N ARG A 257 0.11 25.00 5.80
CA ARG A 257 0.54 24.07 6.88
C ARG A 257 1.63 23.08 6.45
N PHE A 258 1.51 22.50 5.26
CA PHE A 258 2.40 21.45 4.76
C PHE A 258 3.42 22.01 3.76
N VAL A 259 4.58 21.36 3.65
CA VAL A 259 5.58 21.69 2.62
C VAL A 259 5.01 21.37 1.23
N PHE A 260 4.33 20.24 1.10
CA PHE A 260 3.70 19.77 -0.14
C PHE A 260 2.20 19.57 0.04
N LYS A 261 1.47 19.43 -1.07
CA LYS A 261 0.04 19.07 -1.02
C LYS A 261 -0.12 17.73 -0.29
N LYS A 262 -0.82 17.74 0.85
CA LYS A 262 -1.23 16.50 1.53
C LYS A 262 -2.03 15.62 0.55
N ALA A 263 -1.60 14.38 0.37
CA ALA A 263 -2.28 13.44 -0.49
C ALA A 263 -3.60 13.00 0.17
N LYS A 264 -4.71 13.69 -0.14
CA LYS A 264 -6.04 13.37 0.41
C LYS A 264 -6.63 12.06 -0.16
N ASN A 265 -6.11 11.56 -1.29
CA ASN A 265 -6.59 10.36 -1.98
C ASN A 265 -5.55 9.81 -2.99
N ASN A 266 -5.76 8.59 -3.51
CA ASN A 266 -4.87 8.00 -4.53
C ASN A 266 -4.75 8.87 -5.81
N THR A 267 -5.77 9.66 -6.13
CA THR A 267 -5.78 10.58 -7.29
C THR A 267 -4.79 11.74 -7.11
N THR A 268 -4.69 12.32 -5.91
CA THR A 268 -3.65 13.32 -5.59
C THR A 268 -2.24 12.72 -5.54
N GLN A 269 -2.11 11.40 -5.37
CA GLN A 269 -0.82 10.71 -5.48
C GLN A 269 -0.37 10.51 -6.94
N LYS A 270 -1.31 10.36 -7.89
CA LYS A 270 -1.02 10.33 -9.34
C LYS A 270 -0.47 11.68 -9.83
N THR A 271 -0.92 12.81 -9.26
CA THR A 271 -0.46 14.17 -9.63
C THR A 271 0.87 14.58 -8.96
N CYS A 272 1.37 13.77 -8.02
CA CYS A 272 2.75 13.81 -7.50
C CYS A 272 3.59 12.67 -8.08
N SER A 273 3.49 12.47 -9.41
CA SER A 273 4.34 11.52 -10.11
C SER A 273 5.79 12.01 -10.11
N LEU A 274 6.65 11.29 -9.39
CA LEU A 274 8.10 11.49 -9.42
C LEU A 274 8.74 10.68 -10.56
N LYS A 275 8.04 9.72 -11.16
CA LYS A 275 8.64 8.72 -12.08
C LYS A 275 9.32 9.38 -13.28
N GLY A 276 8.63 10.30 -13.95
CA GLY A 276 9.20 11.01 -15.11
C GLY A 276 10.39 11.89 -14.75
N PHE A 277 10.32 12.56 -13.59
CA PHE A 277 11.41 13.41 -13.11
C PHE A 277 12.62 12.58 -12.65
N ILE A 278 12.41 11.46 -11.96
CA ILE A 278 13.48 10.51 -11.59
C ILE A 278 14.19 9.98 -12.84
N ALA A 279 13.44 9.54 -13.87
CA ALA A 279 14.03 9.06 -15.11
C ALA A 279 14.85 10.15 -15.82
N LYS A 280 14.37 11.40 -15.81
CA LYS A 280 15.11 12.55 -16.32
C LYS A 280 16.44 12.76 -15.59
N ILE A 281 16.44 12.70 -14.26
CA ILE A 281 17.66 12.84 -13.45
C ILE A 281 18.61 11.67 -13.67
N PHE A 282 18.11 10.42 -13.77
CA PHE A 282 18.97 9.28 -14.11
C PHE A 282 19.69 9.47 -15.44
N LYS A 283 18.98 9.94 -16.47
CA LYS A 283 19.59 10.25 -17.77
C LYS A 283 20.65 11.34 -17.66
N ILE A 284 20.41 12.40 -16.89
CA ILE A 284 21.40 13.48 -16.66
C ILE A 284 22.62 12.96 -15.89
N SER A 285 22.44 11.95 -15.05
CA SER A 285 23.48 11.37 -14.20
C SER A 285 24.28 10.26 -14.88
N ASN A 286 23.95 9.88 -16.13
CA ASN A 286 24.50 8.73 -16.85
C ASN A 286 24.43 7.42 -16.04
N ILE A 287 23.31 7.19 -15.36
CA ILE A 287 23.04 5.95 -14.60
C ILE A 287 22.12 5.08 -15.44
N ASP A 288 22.55 3.86 -15.74
CA ASP A 288 21.74 2.84 -16.40
C ASP A 288 20.74 2.22 -15.41
N VAL A 289 19.47 2.09 -15.80
CA VAL A 289 18.33 1.71 -14.93
C VAL A 289 17.68 0.40 -15.35
#